data_AF-A0A9W4PFS8-F1
#
_entry.id   AF-A0A9W4PFS8-F1
#
_cell.length_a   1.000
_cell.length_b   1.000
_cell.length_c   1.000
_cell.angle_alpha   90.00
_cell.angle_beta   90.00
_cell.angle_gamma   90.00
#
_symmetry.space_group_name_H-M   'P 1'
#
loop_
_entity.id
_entity.type
_entity.pdbx_description
1 polymer ?
#
loop_
_entity_poly.entity_id
_entity_poly.type
_entity_poly.pdbx_seq_one_letter_code
_entity_poly.pdbx_strand_id
1 'polypeptide(L)' 'MTRKGAIYMAELFKRIEQRKAKLIEELLANGVYKTSDERHLYDAPLKVLEDEYKIVINRPNTESPSEWMT' A
#
# COMPACT_ATOMS: atom_id res chain seq x y z
N MET A 1 -29.44 -0.77 16.13
CA MET A 1 -28.10 -1.35 15.87
C MET A 1 -27.80 -2.38 16.95
N THR A 2 -27.51 -3.64 16.60
CA THR A 2 -27.19 -4.69 17.60
C THR A 2 -25.71 -4.64 17.98
N ARG A 3 -25.37 -4.96 19.24
CA ARG A 3 -23.96 -4.99 19.72
C ARG A 3 -23.05 -5.84 18.82
N LYS A 4 -23.56 -6.94 18.28
CA LYS A 4 -22.85 -7.83 17.34
C LYS A 4 -22.45 -7.12 16.04
N GLY A 5 -23.31 -6.25 15.50
CA GLY A 5 -23.02 -5.51 14.26
C GLY A 5 -21.91 -4.46 14.43
N ALA A 6 -21.86 -3.78 15.58
CA ALA A 6 -20.81 -2.82 15.87
C ALA A 6 -19.42 -3.47 16.00
N ILE A 7 -19.35 -4.63 16.68
CA ILE A 7 -18.10 -5.40 16.83
C ILE A 7 -17.59 -5.88 15.46
N TYR A 8 -18.47 -6.39 14.61
CA TYR A 8 -18.11 -6.82 13.26
C TYR A 8 -17.51 -5.68 12.43
N MET A 9 -18.12 -4.50 12.45
CA MET A 9 -17.61 -3.33 11.72
C MET A 9 -16.25 -2.86 12.25
N ALA A 10 -16.05 -2.87 13.57
CA ALA A 10 -14.77 -2.51 14.16
C ALA A 10 -13.65 -3.49 13.75
N GLU A 11 -13.95 -4.80 13.72
CA GLU A 11 -12.98 -5.80 13.31
C GLU A 11 -12.66 -5.72 11.82
N LEU A 12 -13.67 -5.47 10.98
CA LEU A 12 -13.48 -5.24 9.55
C LEU A 12 -12.60 -4.01 9.30
N PHE A 13 -12.89 -2.90 9.98
CA PHE A 13 -12.11 -1.67 9.88
C PHE A 13 -10.65 -1.90 10.28
N LYS A 14 -10.41 -2.61 11.39
CA LYS A 14 -9.06 -2.97 11.83
C LYS A 14 -8.29 -3.76 10.76
N ARG A 15 -8.94 -4.73 10.12
CA ARG A 15 -8.31 -5.54 9.05
C ARG A 15 -7.98 -4.69 7.81
N ILE A 16 -8.84 -3.73 7.47
CA ILE A 16 -8.61 -2.79 6.37
C ILE A 16 -7.38 -1.93 6.68
N GLU A 17 -7.30 -1.33 7.87
CA GLU A 17 -6.17 -0.48 8.26
C GLU A 17 -4.85 -1.26 8.32
N GLN A 18 -4.87 -2.50 8.82
CA GLN A 18 -3.69 -3.38 8.80
C GLN A 18 -3.21 -3.68 7.37
N ARG A 19 -4.14 -3.92 6.44
CA ARG A 19 -3.81 -4.15 5.03
C ARG A 19 -3.27 -2.90 4.35
N LYS A 20 -3.84 -1.73 4.65
CA LYS A 20 -3.31 -0.44 4.19
C LYS A 20 -1.88 -0.24 4.66
N ALA A 21 -1.62 -0.41 5.96
CA ALA A 21 -0.28 -0.24 6.53
C ALA A 21 0.77 -1.12 5.84
N LYS A 22 0.46 -2.41 5.65
CA LYS A 22 1.34 -3.34 4.96
C LYS A 22 1.64 -2.91 3.51
N LEU A 23 0.62 -2.50 2.76
CA LEU A 23 0.82 -2.05 1.37
C LEU A 23 1.67 -0.78 1.30
N ILE A 24 1.49 0.15 2.24
CA ILE A 24 2.29 1.37 2.31
C ILE A 24 3.76 1.02 2.59
N GLU A 25 4.03 0.14 3.55
CA GLU A 25 5.40 -0.32 3.85
C GLU A 25 6.09 -0.95 2.64
N GLU A 26 5.38 -1.84 1.93
CA GLU A 26 5.87 -2.50 0.73
C GLU A 26 6.14 -1.51 -0.42
N LEU A 27 5.24 -0.55 -0.64
CA LEU A 27 5.43 0.50 -1.65
C LEU A 27 6.63 1.38 -1.33
N LEU A 28 6.77 1.82 -0.08
CA LEU A 28 7.91 2.62 0.39
C LEU A 28 9.22 1.85 0.23
N ALA A 29 9.24 0.55 0.54
CA ALA A 29 10.42 -0.30 0.37
C ALA A 29 10.86 -0.43 -1.10
N ASN A 30 9.93 -0.24 -2.04
CA ASN A 30 10.20 -0.21 -3.48
C ASN A 30 10.38 1.21 -4.04
N GLY A 31 10.60 2.21 -3.18
CA GLY A 31 10.86 3.59 -3.59
C GLY A 31 9.64 4.34 -4.11
N VAL A 32 8.42 3.84 -3.85
CA VAL A 32 7.17 4.54 -4.20
C VAL A 32 6.70 5.34 -3.00
N TYR A 33 6.65 6.67 -3.13
CA TYR A 33 6.28 7.60 -2.04
C TYR A 33 4.93 8.29 -2.26
N LYS A 34 4.42 8.23 -3.49
CA LYS A 34 3.15 8.80 -3.93
C LYS A 34 2.48 7.85 -4.89
N THR A 35 1.16 7.93 -4.97
CA THR A 35 0.37 7.25 -5.99
C THR A 35 0.62 7.91 -7.36
N SER A 36 0.20 7.24 -8.42
CA SER A 36 0.33 7.71 -9.81
C SER A 36 -0.42 9.02 -10.07
N ASP A 37 -1.42 9.35 -9.25
CA ASP A 37 -2.14 10.63 -9.27
C ASP A 37 -1.61 11.66 -8.25
N GLU A 38 -0.35 11.50 -7.85
CA GLU A 38 0.42 12.39 -6.98
C GLU A 38 -0.07 12.54 -5.52
N ARG A 39 -1.03 11.72 -5.08
CA ARG A 39 -1.46 11.69 -3.69
C ARG A 39 -0.47 10.98 -2.78
N HIS A 40 -0.42 11.38 -1.52
CA HIS A 40 0.34 10.69 -0.49
C HIS A 40 -0.27 9.31 -0.21
N LEU A 41 0.58 8.30 0.00
CA LEU A 41 0.15 6.91 0.24
C LEU A 41 -0.78 6.77 1.46
N TYR A 42 -0.55 7.57 2.50
CA TYR A 42 -1.38 7.53 3.72
C TYR A 42 -2.81 8.03 3.48
N ASP A 43 -3.00 8.93 2.52
CA ASP A 43 -4.30 9.48 2.15
C ASP A 43 -5.01 8.64 1.06
N ALA A 44 -4.30 7.69 0.47
CA ALA A 44 -4.83 6.86 -0.59
C ALA A 44 -5.83 5.82 -0.06
N PRO A 45 -6.94 5.55 -0.78
CA PRO A 45 -7.84 4.46 -0.47
C PRO A 45 -7.16 3.11 -0.72
N LEU A 46 -7.57 2.08 0.03
CA LEU A 46 -6.96 0.73 -0.04
C LEU A 46 -6.84 0.19 -1.47
N LYS A 47 -7.87 0.36 -2.29
CA LYS A 47 -7.89 -0.11 -3.68
C LYS A 47 -6.77 0.51 -4.53
N VAL A 48 -6.48 1.80 -4.32
CA VAL A 48 -5.39 2.48 -5.05
C VAL A 48 -4.04 1.91 -4.62
N LEU A 49 -3.82 1.72 -3.31
CA LEU A 49 -2.60 1.08 -2.80
C LEU A 49 -2.38 -0.33 -3.36
N GLU A 50 -3.45 -1.11 -3.51
CA GLU A 50 -3.39 -2.45 -4.13
C GLU A 50 -3.00 -2.39 -5.60
N ASP A 51 -3.52 -1.42 -6.33
CA ASP A 51 -3.24 -1.26 -7.76
C ASP A 51 -1.81 -0.76 -7.99
N GLU A 52 -1.32 0.19 -7.18
CA GLU A 52 0.09 0.61 -7.18
C GLU A 52 1.03 -0.56 -6.88
N TYR A 53 0.70 -1.37 -5.85
CA TYR A 53 1.54 -2.51 -5.47
C TYR A 53 1.63 -3.55 -6.59
N LYS A 54 0.52 -3.83 -7.30
CA LYS A 54 0.53 -4.72 -8.46
C LYS A 54 1.45 -4.21 -9.56
N ILE A 55 1.52 -2.90 -9.78
CA ILE A 55 2.42 -2.33 -10.78
C ILE A 55 3.87 -2.60 -10.36
N VAL A 56 4.20 -2.35 -9.10
CA VAL A 56 5.56 -2.53 -8.54
C VAL A 56 6.04 -3.98 -8.62
N ILE A 57 5.24 -4.95 -8.16
CA ILE A 57 5.66 -6.38 -8.14
C ILE A 57 5.78 -6.98 -9.54
N ASN A 58 5.12 -6.38 -10.54
CA ASN A 58 5.20 -6.82 -11.93
C ASN A 58 6.29 -6.10 -12.72
N ARG A 59 7.07 -5.20 -12.08
CA ARG A 59 8.24 -4.61 -12.73
C ARG A 59 9.27 -5.73 -12.97
N PRO A 60 9.75 -5.93 -14.20
CA PRO A 60 10.89 -6.81 -14.43
C PRO A 60 12.08 -6.26 -13.63
N ASN A 61 12.84 -7.15 -13.02
CA ASN A 61 13.94 -6.88 -12.07
C ASN A 61 15.17 -6.25 -12.77
N THR A 62 14.97 -5.18 -13.53
CA THR A 62 16.00 -4.45 -14.27
C THR A 62 16.25 -3.13 -13.57
N GLU A 63 17.02 -3.17 -12.48
CA GLU A 63 17.97 -2.13 -12.05
C GLU A 63 18.42 -2.45 -10.63
N SER A 64 19.47 -3.28 -10.54
CA SER A 64 20.33 -3.33 -9.35
C SER A 64 20.96 -1.95 -9.17
N PRO A 65 20.85 -1.28 -8.00
CA PRO A 65 21.39 0.06 -7.75
C PRO A 65 22.93 0.17 -7.74
N SER A 66 23.66 -0.71 -8.44
CA SER A 66 25.11 -0.88 -8.31
C SER A 66 25.96 -0.03 -9.27
N GLU A 67 25.39 0.77 -10.18
CA GLU A 67 26.18 1.44 -11.24
C GLU A 67 26.49 2.93 -11.03
N TRP A 68 26.00 3.59 -9.98
CA TRP A 68 26.32 5.02 -9.74
C TRP A 68 27.48 5.24 -8.73
N MET A 69 28.13 4.17 -8.27
CA MET A 69 29.36 4.24 -7.47
C MET A 69 30.59 3.82 -8.29
N THR A 70 30.93 4.57 -9.35
CA THR A 70 32.26 4.60 -9.98
C THR A 70 32.47 5.98 -10.57
#